data_AF-B0EGL8-F1
#
_entry.id   AF-B0EGL8-F1
#
_cell.length_a   1.000
_cell.length_b   1.000
_cell.length_c   1.000
_cell.angle_alpha   90.00
_cell.angle_beta   90.00
_cell.angle_gamma   90.00
#
_symmetry.space_group_name_H-M   'P 1'
#
loop_
_entity.id
_entity.type
_entity.pdbx_description
1 polymer ?
#
loop_
_entity_poly.entity_id
_entity_poly.type
_entity_poly.pdbx_seq_one_letter_code
_entity_poly.pdbx_strand_id
1 'polypeptide(L)'
;MQYTQPKLKLSILIQATAKEVREQLSRAIDETTEIVLYGLVYWFRIWDHEYNLYPTKYLLLWLDFLMKDIESNLIDSKPLLHLLKLIRTGYYEPDIEHFN
;
A
#
# COMPACT_ATOMS: atom_id res chain seq x y z
N MET A 1 -8.05 -15.85 16.50
CA MET A 1 -8.22 -16.35 15.12
C MET A 1 -6.85 -16.82 14.65
N GLN A 2 -6.66 -18.13 14.44
CA GLN A 2 -5.47 -18.64 13.78
C GLN A 2 -5.57 -18.29 12.30
N TYR A 3 -4.67 -17.45 11.82
CA TYR A 3 -4.60 -17.15 10.39
C TYR A 3 -3.99 -18.37 9.68
N THR A 4 -4.79 -19.05 8.86
CA THR A 4 -4.43 -20.28 8.13
C THR A 4 -3.81 -20.02 6.76
N GLN A 5 -3.73 -18.76 6.30
CA GLN A 5 -3.14 -18.43 5.01
C GLN A 5 -1.64 -18.13 5.13
N PRO A 6 -0.79 -18.62 4.22
CA PRO A 6 0.63 -18.28 4.23
C PRO A 6 0.81 -16.76 4.09
N LYS A 7 1.77 -16.21 4.85
CA LYS A 7 2.14 -14.80 4.71
C LYS A 7 2.89 -14.61 3.39
N LEU A 8 2.64 -13.50 2.71
CA LEU A 8 3.44 -13.09 1.57
C LEU A 8 4.72 -12.39 2.06
N LYS A 9 5.79 -12.53 1.28
CA LYS A 9 6.98 -11.70 1.41
C LYS A 9 6.63 -10.22 1.20
N LEU A 10 7.23 -9.33 1.99
CA LEU A 10 7.03 -7.89 1.88
C LEU A 10 7.41 -7.38 0.49
N SER A 11 8.52 -7.88 -0.07
CA SER A 11 8.95 -7.56 -1.44
C SER A 11 7.86 -7.85 -2.48
N ILE A 12 7.23 -9.02 -2.38
CA ILE A 12 6.14 -9.45 -3.26
C ILE A 12 4.91 -8.57 -3.07
N LEU A 13 4.57 -8.24 -1.82
CA LEU A 13 3.42 -7.40 -1.49
C LEU A 13 3.57 -5.97 -2.04
N ILE A 14 4.76 -5.38 -1.92
CA ILE A 14 5.08 -4.07 -2.52
C ILE A 14 5.02 -4.14 -4.04
N GLN A 15 5.58 -5.18 -4.66
CA GLN A 15 5.52 -5.35 -6.12
C GLN A 15 4.08 -5.51 -6.64
N ALA A 16 3.26 -6.31 -5.96
CA ALA A 16 1.85 -6.47 -6.29
C ALA A 16 1.09 -5.15 -6.17
N THR A 17 1.35 -4.39 -5.10
CA THR A 17 0.74 -3.07 -4.88
C THR A 17 1.16 -2.09 -5.99
N ALA A 18 2.44 -2.04 -6.34
CA ALA A 18 2.94 -1.18 -7.40
C ALA A 18 2.33 -1.54 -8.78
N LYS A 19 2.14 -2.83 -9.06
CA LYS A 19 1.47 -3.29 -10.28
C LYS A 19 0.03 -2.80 -10.32
N GLU A 20 -0.73 -3.01 -9.25
CA GLU A 20 -2.13 -2.57 -9.16
C GLU A 20 -2.25 -1.05 -9.32
N VAL A 21 -1.40 -0.28 -8.64
CA VAL A 21 -1.36 1.19 -8.77
C VAL A 21 -1.12 1.62 -10.23
N ARG A 22 -0.19 0.97 -10.95
CA ARG A 22 0.05 1.28 -12.37
C ARG A 22 -1.17 0.96 -13.24
N GLU A 23 -1.84 -0.15 -12.98
CA GLU A 23 -3.05 -0.54 -13.70
C GLU A 23 -4.22 0.40 -13.40
N GLN A 24 -4.33 0.95 -12.19
CA GLN A 24 -5.33 1.96 -11.86
C GLN A 24 -4.98 3.31 -12.51
N LEU A 25 -3.72 3.74 -12.47
CA LEU A 25 -3.25 4.96 -13.14
C LEU A 25 -3.49 4.90 -14.65
N SER A 26 -3.26 3.77 -15.32
CA SER A 26 -3.49 3.65 -16.77
C SER A 26 -4.97 3.74 -17.16
N ARG A 27 -5.88 3.54 -16.20
CA ARG A 27 -7.33 3.62 -16.36
C ARG A 27 -7.93 4.89 -15.76
N ALA A 28 -7.12 5.72 -15.08
CA ALA A 28 -7.59 6.95 -14.47
C ALA A 28 -8.07 7.91 -15.56
N ILE A 29 -9.28 8.44 -15.38
CA ILE A 29 -9.92 9.37 -16.32
C ILE A 29 -10.07 10.78 -15.76
N ASP A 30 -9.77 10.94 -14.46
CA ASP A 30 -9.93 12.17 -13.73
C ASP A 30 -8.71 12.44 -12.84
N GLU A 31 -8.46 13.73 -12.60
CA GLU A 31 -7.34 14.23 -11.82
C GLU A 31 -7.39 13.80 -10.35
N THR A 32 -8.59 13.58 -9.79
CA THR A 32 -8.74 13.21 -8.38
C THR A 32 -8.18 11.81 -8.14
N THR A 33 -8.53 10.86 -9.01
CA THR A 33 -7.98 9.49 -8.99
C THR A 33 -6.46 9.50 -9.10
N GLU A 34 -5.89 10.31 -9.99
CA GLU A 34 -4.44 10.45 -10.13
C GLU A 34 -3.78 10.99 -8.85
N ILE A 35 -4.32 12.07 -8.27
CA ILE A 35 -3.81 12.68 -7.03
C ILE A 35 -3.77 11.65 -5.89
N VAL A 36 -4.85 10.88 -5.72
CA VAL A 36 -4.93 9.85 -4.67
C VAL A 36 -3.87 8.77 -4.89
N LEU A 37 -3.71 8.29 -6.12
CA LEU A 37 -2.73 7.25 -6.46
C LEU A 37 -1.28 7.75 -6.32
N TYR A 38 -0.98 8.98 -6.73
CA TYR A 38 0.33 9.58 -6.49
C TYR A 38 0.61 9.84 -5.01
N GLY A 39 -0.41 10.20 -4.23
CA GLY A 39 -0.33 10.28 -2.77
C GLY A 39 0.09 8.96 -2.14
N LEU A 40 -0.47 7.83 -2.62
CA LEU A 40 -0.05 6.50 -2.19
C LEU A 40 1.40 6.18 -2.60
N VAL A 41 1.80 6.51 -3.82
CA VAL A 41 3.20 6.32 -4.27
C VAL A 41 4.16 7.11 -3.38
N TYR A 42 3.82 8.35 -3.05
CA TYR A 42 4.62 9.19 -2.16
C TYR A 42 4.70 8.63 -0.74
N TRP A 43 3.59 8.08 -0.22
CA TRP A 43 3.59 7.40 1.07
C TRP A 43 4.58 6.23 1.11
N PHE A 44 4.63 5.39 0.06
CA PHE A 44 5.61 4.30 -0.02
C PHE A 44 7.06 4.80 -0.03
N ARG A 45 7.32 5.93 -0.72
CA ARG A 45 8.65 6.55 -0.73
C ARG A 45 9.08 7.01 0.65
N ILE A 46 8.19 7.63 1.41
CA ILE A 46 8.47 8.04 2.79
C ILE A 46 8.71 6.81 3.67
N TRP A 47 7.85 5.80 3.55
CA TRP A 47 7.99 4.58 4.34
C TRP A 47 9.35 3.89 4.11
N ASP A 48 9.81 3.85 2.86
CA ASP A 48 11.11 3.32 2.47
C ASP A 48 12.27 4.23 2.94
N HIS A 49 12.29 5.49 2.52
CA HIS A 49 13.44 6.38 2.71
C HIS A 49 13.60 6.92 4.14
N GLU A 50 12.50 7.27 4.81
CA GLU A 50 12.56 7.90 6.13
C GLU A 50 12.43 6.89 7.27
N TYR A 51 11.68 5.83 7.03
CA TYR A 51 11.34 4.85 8.06
C TYR A 51 11.93 3.47 7.78
N ASN A 52 12.65 3.29 6.67
CA ASN A 52 13.37 2.06 6.40
C ASN A 52 12.47 0.82 6.44
N LEU A 53 11.24 0.98 5.93
CA LEU A 53 10.15 0.01 5.95
C LEU A 53 9.65 -0.40 7.35
N TYR A 54 10.03 0.32 8.41
CA TYR A 54 9.45 0.14 9.74
C TYR A 54 8.10 0.87 9.86
N PRO A 55 7.04 0.19 10.33
CA PRO A 55 5.76 0.84 10.51
C PRO A 55 5.78 1.75 11.76
N THR A 56 5.28 2.97 11.62
CA THR A 56 5.05 3.88 12.75
C THR A 56 3.56 4.20 12.87
N LYS A 57 3.11 4.57 14.08
CA LYS A 57 1.70 4.95 14.31
C LYS A 57 1.23 6.04 13.34
N TYR A 58 2.08 7.03 13.06
CA TYR A 58 1.76 8.13 12.15
C TYR A 58 1.66 7.66 10.70
N LEU A 59 2.61 6.84 10.23
CA LEU A 59 2.55 6.25 8.89
C LEU A 59 1.29 5.42 8.68
N LEU A 60 0.94 4.58 9.67
CA LEU A 60 -0.24 3.73 9.60
C LEU A 60 -1.54 4.54 9.60
N LEU A 61 -1.60 5.65 10.36
CA LEU A 61 -2.73 6.59 10.31
C LEU A 61 -2.86 7.23 8.93
N TRP A 62 -1.73 7.63 8.32
CA TRP A 62 -1.74 8.24 7.00
C TRP A 62 -2.18 7.25 5.93
N LEU A 63 -1.73 5.99 6.04
CA LEU A 63 -2.20 4.89 5.20
C LEU A 63 -3.70 4.66 5.35
N ASP A 64 -4.24 4.74 6.57
CA ASP A 64 -5.68 4.61 6.82
C ASP A 64 -6.49 5.71 6.10
N PHE A 65 -5.96 6.95 6.01
CA PHE A 65 -6.59 8.03 5.23
C PHE A 65 -6.53 7.75 3.72
N LEU A 66 -5.35 7.39 3.20
CA LEU A 66 -5.18 7.05 1.78
C LEU A 66 -6.09 5.90 1.36
N MET A 67 -6.28 4.89 2.22
CA MET A 67 -7.19 3.78 1.95
C MET A 67 -8.65 4.25 1.85
N LYS A 68 -9.10 5.23 2.64
CA LYS A 68 -10.45 5.80 2.52
C LYS A 68 -10.61 6.60 1.23
N ASP A 69 -9.59 7.36 0.86
CA ASP A 69 -9.59 8.13 -0.39
C ASP A 69 -9.63 7.19 -1.59
N ILE A 70 -8.84 6.11 -1.56
CA ILE A 70 -8.87 5.05 -2.59
C ILE A 70 -10.25 4.40 -2.67
N GLU A 71 -10.86 4.05 -1.55
CA GLU A 71 -12.19 3.45 -1.51
C GLU A 71 -13.26 4.36 -2.13
N SER A 72 -13.13 5.68 -1.94
CA SER A 72 -14.12 6.67 -2.36
C SER A 72 -13.96 7.11 -3.82
N ASN A 73 -12.74 7.08 -4.35
CA ASN A 73 -12.45 7.67 -5.66
C ASN A 73 -12.18 6.62 -6.76
N LEU A 74 -11.74 5.40 -6.42
CA LEU A 74 -11.44 4.37 -7.43
C LEU A 74 -12.65 3.46 -7.70
N ILE A 75 -12.96 3.28 -8.99
CA ILE A 75 -14.10 2.46 -9.46
C ILE A 75 -13.95 0.97 -9.10
N ASP A 76 -12.71 0.45 -9.04
CA ASP A 76 -12.41 -0.93 -8.62
C ASP A 76 -11.28 -0.95 -7.59
N SER A 77 -11.52 -0.32 -6.46
CA SER A 77 -10.53 -0.13 -5.39
C SER A 77 -10.21 -1.40 -4.59
N LYS A 78 -11.02 -2.46 -4.70
CA LYS A 78 -10.96 -3.63 -3.82
C LYS A 78 -9.61 -4.38 -3.85
N PRO A 79 -9.00 -4.67 -5.02
CA PRO A 79 -7.72 -5.37 -5.06
C PRO A 79 -6.63 -4.56 -4.35
N LEU A 80 -6.55 -3.25 -4.66
CA LEU A 80 -5.59 -2.35 -4.03
C LEU A 80 -5.79 -2.27 -2.52
N LEU A 81 -7.03 -2.07 -2.05
CA LEU A 81 -7.36 -2.02 -0.63
C LEU A 81 -7.01 -3.31 0.11
N HIS A 82 -7.18 -4.47 -0.53
CA HIS A 82 -6.78 -5.74 0.06
C HIS A 82 -5.27 -5.79 0.32
N LEU A 83 -4.45 -5.41 -0.68
CA LEU A 83 -3.00 -5.36 -0.54
C LEU A 83 -2.57 -4.37 0.54
N LEU A 84 -3.17 -3.18 0.57
CA LEU A 84 -2.89 -2.17 1.59
C LEU A 84 -3.30 -2.61 3.00
N LYS A 85 -4.38 -3.39 3.15
CA LYS A 85 -4.76 -4.00 4.45
C LYS A 85 -3.71 -4.99 4.96
N LEU A 86 -3.10 -5.78 4.08
CA LEU A 86 -2.03 -6.70 4.46
C LEU A 86 -0.80 -5.94 4.96
N ILE A 87 -0.43 -4.84 4.27
CA ILE A 87 0.63 -3.92 4.72
C ILE A 87 0.26 -3.31 6.08
N ARG A 88 -0.94 -2.73 6.18
CA ARG A 88 -1.43 -2.03 7.36
C ARG A 88 -1.51 -2.88 8.62
N THR A 89 -1.77 -4.18 8.47
CA THR A 89 -1.88 -5.14 9.58
C THR A 89 -0.57 -5.84 9.92
N GLY A 90 0.48 -5.64 9.11
CA GLY A 90 1.73 -6.39 9.26
C GLY A 90 1.60 -7.86 8.89
N TYR A 91 0.59 -8.24 8.08
CA TYR A 91 0.36 -9.62 7.66
C TYR A 91 1.27 -10.01 6.47
N TYR A 92 2.57 -9.95 6.69
CA TYR A 92 3.61 -10.30 5.72
C TYR A 92 4.89 -10.78 6.42
N GLU A 93 5.80 -11.37 5.65
CA GLU A 93 7.15 -11.71 6.08
C GLU A 93 8.12 -10.60 5.65
N PRO A 94 8.83 -9.94 6.57
CA PRO A 94 9.86 -8.99 6.20
C PRO A 94 11.05 -9.74 5.62
N ASP A 95 11.19 -9.69 4.29
CA ASP A 95 12.24 -10.37 3.53
C ASP A 95 13.17 -9.38 2.80
N ILE A 96 13.00 -8.09 3.08
CA ILE A 96 13.85 -7.03 2.57
C ILE A 96 14.76 -6.61 3.73
N GLU A 97 16.05 -6.91 3.59
CA GLU A 97 17.07 -6.39 4.50
C GLU A 97 17.34 -4.94 4.14
N HIS A 98 16.66 -4.05 4.83
CA HIS A 98 17.02 -2.64 4.87
C HIS A 98 17.87 -2.35 6.14
N PHE A 99 18.42 -3.40 6.78
CA PHE A 99 19.23 -3.26 8.00
C PHE A 99 20.54 -2.53 7.71
N ASN A 100 20.60 -1.25 8.06
CA ASN A 100 21.82 -0.54 8.41
C ASN A 100 21.73 -0.09 9.87
#